data_AF-A0A832S7Y9-F1
#
_entry.id   AF-A0A832S7Y9-F1
#
_cell.length_a   1.000
_cell.length_b   1.000
_cell.length_c   1.000
_cell.angle_alpha   90.00
_cell.angle_beta   90.00
_cell.angle_gamma   90.00
#
_symmetry.space_group_name_H-M   'P 1'
#
loop_
_entity.id
_entity.type
_entity.pdbx_description
1 polymer ?
#
loop_
_entity_poly.entity_id
_entity_poly.type
_entity_poly.pdbx_seq_one_letter_code
_entity_poly.pdbx_strand_id
1 'polypeptide(L)'
;LAAKEAARQMDMEHLRELGNNERFNCLYCAPTLIIVSGSEHSPVQVEADCAAATQNLLLAAESVGLGSCWIFFVLLAFYSPQGSELLNELKIPAGYRPYSSAVLGYKQSEIVNVPERKPNLITYIR
;
A
#
# COMPACT_ATOMS: atom_id res chain seq x y z
N LEU A 1 1.52 -15.93 4.50
CA LEU A 1 1.34 -14.73 3.65
C LEU A 1 2.73 -14.20 3.34
N ALA A 2 3.13 -14.21 2.07
CA ALA A 2 4.49 -13.87 1.61
C ALA A 2 5.03 -12.55 2.19
N ALA A 3 4.18 -11.52 2.34
CA ALA A 3 4.56 -10.26 3.00
C ALA A 3 5.04 -10.43 4.44
N LYS A 4 4.38 -11.31 5.24
CA LYS A 4 4.78 -11.58 6.62
C LYS A 4 6.10 -12.36 6.68
N GLU A 5 6.30 -13.29 5.76
CA GLU A 5 7.57 -14.04 5.65
C GLU A 5 8.72 -13.10 5.30
N ALA A 6 8.53 -12.21 4.33
CA ALA A 6 9.52 -11.18 3.99
C ALA A 6 9.82 -10.26 5.18
N ALA A 7 8.78 -9.76 5.86
CA ALA A 7 8.92 -8.87 7.01
C ALA A 7 9.73 -9.48 8.17
N ARG A 8 9.64 -10.80 8.40
CA ARG A 8 10.42 -11.50 9.44
C ARG A 8 11.93 -11.48 9.20
N GLN A 9 12.34 -11.29 7.95
CA GLN A 9 13.75 -11.30 7.54
C GLN A 9 14.34 -9.88 7.42
N MET A 10 13.53 -8.83 7.61
CA MET A 10 13.98 -7.45 7.49
C MET A 10 14.67 -6.95 8.76
N ASP A 11 15.67 -6.09 8.62
CA ASP A 11 16.35 -5.41 9.73
C ASP A 11 15.55 -4.19 10.25
N MET A 12 14.24 -4.38 10.45
CA MET A 12 13.34 -3.39 11.03
C MET A 12 12.48 -4.09 12.08
N GLU A 13 12.74 -3.79 13.36
CA GLU A 13 12.09 -4.44 14.50
C GLU A 13 10.55 -4.43 14.38
N HIS A 14 9.97 -3.27 14.09
CA HIS A 14 8.52 -3.14 13.94
C HIS A 14 7.93 -4.03 12.83
N LEU A 15 8.61 -4.15 11.68
CA LEU A 15 8.13 -5.02 10.59
C LEU A 15 8.25 -6.50 10.97
N ARG A 16 9.34 -6.89 11.67
CA ARG A 16 9.53 -8.24 12.18
C ARG A 16 8.43 -8.62 13.18
N GLU A 17 8.08 -7.73 14.11
CA GLU A 17 6.99 -7.94 15.05
C GLU A 17 5.65 -8.17 14.34
N LEU A 18 5.31 -7.34 13.36
CA LEU A 18 4.12 -7.52 12.53
C LEU A 18 4.15 -8.83 11.73
N GLY A 19 5.31 -9.22 11.19
CA GLY A 19 5.50 -10.50 10.49
C GLY A 19 5.29 -11.71 11.41
N ASN A 20 5.71 -11.62 12.67
CA ASN A 20 5.56 -12.68 13.67
C ASN A 20 4.17 -12.71 14.33
N ASN A 21 3.42 -11.62 14.30
CA ASN A 21 2.09 -11.54 14.90
C ASN A 21 1.06 -12.34 14.10
N GLU A 22 0.63 -13.51 14.60
CA GLU A 22 -0.36 -14.37 13.92
C GLU A 22 -1.72 -13.68 13.70
N ARG A 23 -2.15 -12.81 14.63
CA ARG A 23 -3.42 -12.07 14.54
C ARG A 23 -3.39 -10.90 13.56
N PHE A 24 -2.20 -10.49 13.13
CA PHE A 24 -2.07 -9.40 12.16
C PHE A 24 -2.46 -9.88 10.77
N ASN A 25 -3.55 -9.31 10.26
CA ASN A 25 -3.96 -9.36 8.87
C ASN A 25 -3.59 -8.03 8.19
N CYS A 26 -2.59 -8.06 7.31
CA CYS A 26 -2.13 -6.87 6.60
C CYS A 26 -3.14 -6.29 5.61
N LEU A 27 -4.26 -6.99 5.32
CA LEU A 27 -5.35 -6.51 4.48
C LEU A 27 -6.54 -5.98 5.31
N TYR A 28 -6.48 -6.03 6.64
CA TYR A 28 -7.57 -5.62 7.53
C TYR A 28 -8.93 -6.28 7.21
N CYS A 29 -8.90 -7.51 6.68
CA CYS A 29 -10.09 -8.24 6.21
C CYS A 29 -10.90 -7.52 5.11
N ALA A 30 -10.29 -6.55 4.42
CA ALA A 30 -10.95 -5.85 3.33
C ALA A 30 -11.24 -6.79 2.14
N PRO A 31 -12.38 -6.62 1.46
CA PRO A 31 -12.78 -7.48 0.35
C PRO A 31 -12.04 -7.21 -0.95
N THR A 32 -11.32 -6.09 -1.07
CA THR A 32 -10.65 -5.70 -2.31
C THR A 32 -9.28 -5.11 -2.02
N LEU A 33 -8.27 -5.61 -2.73
CA LEU A 33 -6.91 -5.06 -2.78
C LEU A 33 -6.66 -4.53 -4.19
N ILE A 34 -6.19 -3.29 -4.28
CA ILE A 34 -5.69 -2.67 -5.51
C ILE A 34 -4.18 -2.56 -5.40
N ILE A 35 -3.47 -3.02 -6.41
CA ILE A 35 -2.02 -2.84 -6.56
C ILE A 35 -1.80 -1.90 -7.73
N VAL A 36 -1.10 -0.79 -7.47
CA VAL A 36 -0.69 0.15 -8.51
C VAL A 36 0.75 -0.18 -8.88
N SER A 37 0.93 -0.55 -10.15
CA SER A 37 2.24 -0.86 -10.72
C SER A 37 2.61 0.15 -11.80
N GLY A 38 3.91 0.31 -12.05
CA GLY A 38 4.46 1.25 -13.01
C GLY A 38 5.60 0.60 -13.78
N SER A 39 5.86 1.09 -14.99
CA SER A 39 6.91 0.54 -15.85
C SER A 39 8.30 0.87 -15.30
N GLU A 40 9.14 -0.15 -15.18
CA GLU A 40 10.55 -0.02 -14.84
C GLU A 40 11.40 0.57 -15.99
N HIS A 41 10.82 0.64 -17.20
CA HIS A 41 11.46 1.20 -18.40
C HIS A 41 11.06 2.66 -18.66
N SER A 42 10.29 3.27 -17.76
CA SER A 42 9.93 4.68 -17.90
C SER A 42 11.19 5.56 -17.91
N PRO A 43 11.29 6.54 -18.83
CA PRO A 43 12.40 7.49 -18.85
C PRO A 43 12.32 8.51 -17.70
N VAL A 44 11.21 8.53 -16.95
CA VAL A 44 10.95 9.42 -15.80
C VAL A 44 10.55 8.60 -14.57
N GLN A 45 10.73 9.18 -13.39
CA GLN A 45 10.30 8.57 -12.12
C GLN A 45 8.77 8.45 -12.07
N VAL A 46 8.27 7.23 -11.95
CA VAL A 46 6.83 6.91 -11.92
C VAL A 46 6.31 6.73 -10.50
N GLU A 47 7.18 6.76 -9.49
CA GLU A 47 6.83 6.64 -8.07
C GLU A 47 5.78 7.69 -7.67
N ALA A 48 5.98 8.93 -8.10
CA ALA A 48 5.06 10.04 -7.84
C ALA A 48 3.72 9.86 -8.57
N ASP A 49 3.74 9.35 -9.80
CA ASP A 49 2.53 9.07 -10.58
C ASP A 49 1.70 7.95 -9.94
N CYS A 50 2.34 6.85 -9.55
CA CYS A 50 1.69 5.76 -8.83
C CYS A 50 1.13 6.25 -7.48
N ALA A 51 1.86 7.11 -6.79
CA ALA A 51 1.41 7.70 -5.53
C ALA A 51 0.18 8.60 -5.71
N ALA A 52 0.19 9.47 -6.71
CA ALA A 52 -0.94 10.34 -7.06
C ALA A 52 -2.17 9.52 -7.49
N ALA A 53 -1.97 8.49 -8.32
CA ALA A 53 -3.03 7.56 -8.71
C ALA A 53 -3.65 6.86 -7.49
N THR A 54 -2.81 6.43 -6.54
CA THR A 54 -3.27 5.81 -5.29
C THR A 54 -4.06 6.80 -4.45
N GLN A 55 -3.56 8.03 -4.26
CA GLN A 55 -4.27 9.05 -3.50
C GLN A 55 -5.63 9.40 -4.13
N ASN A 56 -5.70 9.48 -5.45
CA ASN A 56 -6.96 9.69 -6.16
C ASN A 56 -7.95 8.53 -5.95
N LEU A 57 -7.48 7.27 -5.95
CA LEU A 57 -8.31 6.11 -5.62
C LEU A 57 -8.89 6.20 -4.20
N LEU A 58 -8.10 6.61 -3.21
CA LEU A 58 -8.56 6.75 -1.83
C LEU A 58 -9.62 7.85 -1.68
N LEU A 59 -9.40 9.00 -2.32
CA LEU A 59 -10.36 10.11 -2.33
C LEU A 59 -11.65 9.73 -3.05
N ALA A 60 -11.55 9.02 -4.19
CA ALA A 60 -12.69 8.54 -4.93
C ALA A 60 -13.51 7.53 -4.11
N ALA A 61 -12.85 6.58 -3.44
CA ALA A 61 -13.50 5.63 -2.54
C ALA A 61 -14.30 6.34 -1.44
N GLU A 62 -13.69 7.32 -0.76
CA GLU A 62 -14.36 8.12 0.26
C GLU A 62 -15.59 8.85 -0.31
N SER A 63 -15.46 9.46 -1.49
CA SER A 63 -16.55 10.23 -2.12
C SER A 63 -17.80 9.40 -2.46
N VAL A 64 -17.67 8.08 -2.56
CA VAL A 64 -18.78 7.15 -2.82
C VAL A 64 -19.14 6.30 -1.59
N GLY A 65 -18.66 6.66 -0.40
CA GLY A 65 -18.99 6.01 0.87
C GLY A 65 -18.22 4.71 1.15
N LEU A 66 -17.11 4.45 0.45
CA LEU A 66 -16.23 3.32 0.74
C LEU A 66 -15.09 3.74 1.69
N GLY A 67 -14.72 2.84 2.59
CA GLY A 67 -13.47 2.92 3.33
C GLY A 67 -12.29 2.51 2.46
N SER A 68 -11.15 3.17 2.67
CA SER A 68 -9.90 2.81 2.00
C SER A 68 -8.68 2.99 2.90
N CYS A 69 -7.61 2.23 2.64
CA CYS A 69 -6.35 2.33 3.37
C CYS A 69 -5.17 2.02 2.45
N TRP A 70 -4.19 2.93 2.41
CA TRP A 70 -2.91 2.69 1.72
C TRP A 70 -2.05 1.74 2.55
N ILE A 71 -1.59 0.64 1.94
CA ILE A 71 -0.82 -0.39 2.65
C ILE A 71 0.55 -0.60 1.99
N PHE A 72 1.61 -0.19 2.68
CA PHE A 72 2.98 -0.53 2.26
C PHE A 72 3.31 -2.00 2.53
N PHE A 73 2.85 -2.56 3.66
CA PHE A 73 3.23 -3.89 4.13
C PHE A 73 2.97 -5.00 3.09
N VAL A 74 1.92 -4.89 2.27
CA VAL A 74 1.61 -5.84 1.19
C VAL A 74 2.73 -5.91 0.15
N LEU A 75 3.40 -4.79 -0.13
CA LEU A 75 4.46 -4.73 -1.14
C LEU A 75 5.66 -5.61 -0.77
N LEU A 76 5.86 -5.89 0.52
CA LEU A 76 6.91 -6.79 1.00
C LEU A 76 6.81 -8.20 0.39
N ALA A 77 5.60 -8.64 0.00
CA ALA A 77 5.42 -9.93 -0.68
C ALA A 77 6.17 -9.99 -2.03
N PHE A 78 6.28 -8.88 -2.75
CA PHE A 78 6.95 -8.84 -4.05
C PHE A 78 8.48 -8.84 -3.93
N TYR A 79 9.01 -8.56 -2.74
CA TYR A 79 10.44 -8.68 -2.43
C TYR A 79 10.81 -10.04 -1.82
N SER A 80 9.84 -10.94 -1.65
CA SER A 80 10.09 -12.30 -1.14
C SER A 80 10.53 -13.25 -2.26
N PRO A 81 11.05 -14.45 -1.95
CA PRO A 81 11.36 -15.46 -2.97
C PRO A 81 10.17 -15.84 -3.87
N GLN A 82 8.95 -15.69 -3.38
CA GLN A 82 7.70 -15.92 -4.13
C GLN A 82 7.26 -14.71 -4.95
N GLY A 83 7.97 -13.58 -4.88
CA GLY A 83 7.57 -12.32 -5.51
C GLY A 83 7.36 -12.45 -7.02
N SER A 84 8.25 -13.14 -7.73
CA SER A 84 8.13 -13.36 -9.18
C SER A 84 6.89 -14.18 -9.57
N GLU A 85 6.52 -15.16 -8.77
CA GLU A 85 5.30 -15.95 -8.96
C GLU A 85 4.06 -15.08 -8.73
N LEU A 86 4.06 -14.28 -7.67
CA LEU A 86 2.98 -13.35 -7.35
C LEU A 86 2.75 -12.30 -8.44
N LEU A 87 3.81 -11.77 -9.05
CA LEU A 87 3.67 -10.84 -10.19
C LEU A 87 2.90 -11.49 -11.34
N ASN A 88 3.18 -12.75 -11.65
CA ASN A 88 2.51 -13.51 -12.70
C ASN A 88 1.06 -13.84 -12.34
N GLU A 89 0.81 -14.34 -11.12
CA GLU A 89 -0.53 -14.68 -10.64
C GLU A 89 -1.47 -13.46 -10.65
N LEU A 90 -0.93 -12.30 -10.24
CA LEU A 90 -1.65 -11.03 -10.21
C LEU A 90 -1.65 -10.31 -11.56
N LYS A 91 -1.07 -10.93 -12.60
CA LYS A 91 -1.04 -10.43 -13.98
C LYS A 91 -0.43 -9.04 -14.09
N ILE A 92 0.58 -8.75 -13.27
CA ILE A 92 1.41 -7.54 -13.42
C ILE A 92 2.20 -7.69 -14.72
N PRO A 93 2.13 -6.71 -15.65
CA PRO A 93 2.83 -6.82 -16.93
C PRO A 93 4.34 -6.99 -16.77
N ALA A 94 4.98 -7.68 -17.73
CA ALA A 94 6.43 -7.75 -17.77
C ALA A 94 7.06 -6.35 -17.86
N GLY A 95 8.14 -6.11 -17.11
CA GLY A 95 8.77 -4.79 -17.01
C GLY A 95 7.98 -3.78 -16.19
N TYR A 96 7.01 -4.22 -15.39
CA TYR A 96 6.31 -3.41 -14.40
C TYR A 96 6.57 -3.94 -12.99
N ARG A 97 6.66 -3.03 -12.03
CA ARG A 97 6.76 -3.37 -10.60
C ARG A 97 5.66 -2.70 -9.79
N PRO A 98 5.16 -3.33 -8.71
CA PRO A 98 4.28 -2.70 -7.73
C PRO A 98 4.97 -1.52 -7.01
N TYR A 99 4.27 -0.40 -6.90
CA TYR A 99 4.75 0.81 -6.23
C TYR A 99 3.94 1.18 -4.99
N SER A 100 2.64 0.87 -5.01
CA SER A 100 1.73 1.14 -3.92
C SER A 100 0.59 0.13 -3.93
N SER A 101 -0.08 0.00 -2.79
CA SER A 101 -1.29 -0.79 -2.70
C SER A 101 -2.29 -0.10 -1.79
N ALA A 102 -3.57 -0.34 -2.06
CA ALA A 102 -4.65 0.14 -1.23
C ALA A 102 -5.72 -0.93 -1.09
N VAL A 103 -6.34 -1.03 0.08
CA VAL A 103 -7.52 -1.86 0.28
C VAL A 103 -8.78 -1.01 0.30
N LEU A 104 -9.87 -1.56 -0.23
CA LEU A 104 -11.18 -0.91 -0.30
C LEU A 104 -12.25 -1.85 0.28
N GLY A 105 -13.27 -1.26 0.89
CA GLY A 105 -14.43 -1.98 1.42
C GLY A 105 -15.41 -1.06 2.12
N TYR A 106 -16.49 -1.62 2.67
CA TYR A 106 -17.39 -0.85 3.54
C TYR A 106 -16.79 -0.72 4.94
N LYS A 107 -16.82 0.50 5.49
CA LYS A 107 -16.30 0.79 6.83
C LYS A 107 -17.12 0.01 7.87
N GLN A 108 -16.45 -0.65 8.82
CA GLN A 108 -17.13 -1.27 9.97
C GLN A 108 -17.59 -0.22 11.00
N SER A 109 -16.95 0.95 11.01
CA SER A 109 -17.25 2.09 11.89
C SER A 109 -17.03 3.40 11.15
N GLU A 110 -17.92 4.37 11.39
CA GLU A 110 -17.81 5.75 10.90
C GLU A 110 -16.80 6.58 11.72
N ILE A 111 -16.45 6.14 12.94
CA ILE A 111 -15.56 6.91 13.81
C ILE A 111 -14.12 6.76 13.35
N VAL A 112 -13.57 7.83 12.80
CA VAL A 112 -12.14 7.95 12.47
C VAL A 112 -11.53 9.04 13.35
N ASN A 113 -10.61 8.65 14.24
CA ASN A 113 -9.80 9.60 14.99
C ASN A 113 -8.71 10.15 14.07
N VAL A 114 -8.98 11.30 13.44
CA VAL A 114 -8.02 11.96 12.56
C VAL A 114 -7.11 12.87 13.40
N PRO A 115 -5.76 12.72 13.32
CA PRO A 115 -4.84 13.63 13.98
C PRO A 115 -4.99 15.06 13.47
N GLU A 116 -4.76 16.05 14.33
CA GLU A 116 -4.69 17.45 13.89
C GLU A 116 -3.57 17.65 12.86
N ARG A 117 -3.80 18.57 11.92
CA ARG A 117 -2.76 18.96 10.95
C ARG A 117 -1.58 19.56 11.71
N LYS A 118 -0.37 19.05 11.44
CA LYS A 118 0.86 19.58 12.05
C LYS A 118 0.99 21.07 11.74
N PRO A 119 1.12 21.95 12.76
CA PRO A 119 1.25 23.38 12.53
C PRO A 119 2.62 23.72 11.93
N ASN A 120 2.73 24.91 11.33
CA ASN A 120 4.00 25.52 10.88
C ASN A 120 4.77 24.75 9.79
N LEU A 121 4.08 24.01 8.90
CA LEU A 121 4.70 23.31 7.76
C LEU A 121 4.72 24.09 6.44
N ILE A 122 4.08 25.27 6.37
CA ILE A 122 3.96 26.05 5.14
C ILE A 122 4.79 27.33 5.27
N THR A 123 5.75 27.50 4.35
CA THR A 123 6.55 28.73 4.23
C THR A 123 6.12 29.48 2.97
N TYR A 124 5.76 30.75 3.12
CA TYR A 124 5.42 31.63 2.00
C TYR A 124 6.60 32.56 1.71
N ILE A 125 7.00 32.64 0.44
CA ILE A 125 7.93 33.64 -0.08
C ILE A 125 7.15 34.46 -1.11
N ARG A 126 7.19 35.78 -0.98
CA ARG A 126 6.52 36.74 -1.88
C ARG A 126 7.56 37.57 -2.62
#